data_AF-A0A9D0ZTM2-F1
#
_entry.id   AF-A0A9D0ZTM2-F1
#
_cell.length_a   1.000
_cell.length_b   1.000
_cell.length_c   1.000
_cell.angle_alpha   90.00
_cell.angle_beta   90.00
_cell.angle_gamma   90.00
#
_symmetry.space_group_name_H-M   'P 1'
#
loop_
_entity.id
_entity.type
_entity.pdbx_description
1 polymer ?
#
loop_
_entity_poly.entity_id
_entity_poly.type
_entity_poly.pdbx_seq_one_letter_code
_entity_poly.pdbx_strand_id
1 'polypeptide(L)'
;MGNRSYRVEELTARGGLYFENIQQGFSDCRFRIRKLNQEKAVEYLRILWKRNGEEDSFVDFYYGSLQEEERRRVRAEITEEEAAYLDQIDIPDAPVFLRLDEKLLEICAKLNDKEALFSTFYFTRYPCTLWGNYNQEYVEFCPKKRKLGAVLFDMDGLMYDTERVVKRSWDEAGERMGCGRLGDHIFHTLGMNLKRRREYFRSVYGQEFPFEEFTEIYRAISHRILETEGIPVKKGLYELLDYLDQKGILCAVATSSSSRHAFGNLEKTGLRSRFRTVISGDEVTKSKPDPEIYEKAMAALGVEGGETLVLEDSRNGLCSALAAGALPIMIPDLLRDLPDVEPFLEGKLQDLEAVIEYLDENFG
;
A
#
# COMPACT_ATOMS: atom_id res chain seq x y z
N MET A 1 -23.07 -20.97 -5.70
CA MET A 1 -22.34 -22.26 -5.69
C MET A 1 -22.12 -22.60 -4.24
N GLY A 2 -22.46 -23.81 -3.79
CA GLY A 2 -22.41 -24.17 -2.36
C GLY A 2 -21.00 -23.97 -1.79
N ASN A 3 -20.90 -23.34 -0.62
CA ASN A 3 -19.63 -23.03 0.01
C ASN A 3 -18.92 -24.35 0.37
N ARG A 4 -17.83 -24.67 -0.31
CA ARG A 4 -17.09 -25.92 -0.12
C ARG A 4 -16.22 -25.80 1.12
N SER A 5 -16.17 -26.86 1.90
CA SER A 5 -15.47 -26.92 3.17
C SER A 5 -14.14 -27.71 2.99
N TYR A 6 -13.02 -27.20 3.55
CA TYR A 6 -11.65 -27.73 3.37
C TYR A 6 -11.02 -28.25 4.67
N ARG A 7 -10.24 -29.33 4.59
CA ARG A 7 -9.45 -29.84 5.72
C ARG A 7 -8.09 -29.14 5.86
N VAL A 8 -7.43 -29.35 7.00
CA VAL A 8 -6.09 -28.81 7.29
C VAL A 8 -5.07 -29.24 6.24
N GLU A 9 -5.10 -30.49 5.80
CA GLU A 9 -4.18 -31.00 4.78
C GLU A 9 -4.38 -30.29 3.43
N GLU A 10 -5.62 -29.95 3.09
CA GLU A 10 -5.94 -29.23 1.84
C GLU A 10 -5.49 -27.76 1.91
N LEU A 11 -5.68 -27.11 3.06
CA LEU A 11 -5.24 -25.72 3.27
C LEU A 11 -3.71 -25.60 3.24
N THR A 12 -3.02 -26.49 3.96
CA THR A 12 -1.55 -26.51 4.04
C THR A 12 -0.91 -26.88 2.71
N ALA A 13 -1.50 -27.82 1.94
CA ALA A 13 -1.03 -28.14 0.58
C ALA A 13 -1.11 -26.95 -0.39
N ARG A 14 -1.97 -25.96 -0.12
CA ARG A 14 -2.08 -24.71 -0.87
C ARG A 14 -1.13 -23.61 -0.38
N GLY A 15 -0.36 -23.85 0.68
CA GLY A 15 0.54 -22.87 1.29
C GLY A 15 -0.05 -22.12 2.50
N GLY A 16 -1.20 -22.54 3.02
CA GLY A 16 -1.78 -21.94 4.21
C GLY A 16 -0.91 -22.11 5.45
N LEU A 17 -0.72 -21.01 6.20
CA LEU A 17 0.01 -21.00 7.47
C LEU A 17 -0.93 -21.39 8.60
N TYR A 18 -1.11 -22.70 8.76
CA TYR A 18 -1.88 -23.28 9.86
C TYR A 18 -0.96 -23.69 11.01
N PHE A 19 -1.43 -23.49 12.23
CA PHE A 19 -0.78 -23.93 13.46
C PHE A 19 -1.84 -24.47 14.43
N GLU A 20 -1.53 -25.57 15.11
CA GLU A 20 -2.44 -26.18 16.09
C GLU A 20 -2.57 -25.31 17.35
N ASN A 21 -1.51 -24.53 17.64
CA ASN A 21 -1.46 -23.59 18.74
C ASN A 21 -0.81 -22.29 18.27
N ILE A 22 -1.42 -21.15 18.62
CA ILE A 22 -0.93 -19.81 18.31
C ILE A 22 0.54 -19.57 18.71
N GLN A 23 1.04 -20.23 19.76
CA GLN A 23 2.44 -20.14 20.18
C GLN A 23 3.42 -20.64 19.10
N GLN A 24 3.02 -21.61 18.27
CA GLN A 24 3.79 -22.04 17.11
C GLN A 24 3.88 -20.92 16.08
N GLY A 25 2.79 -20.20 15.83
CA GLY A 25 2.79 -19.02 14.96
C GLY A 25 3.83 -17.98 15.38
N PHE A 26 3.92 -17.66 16.68
CA PHE A 26 4.92 -16.71 17.19
C PHE A 26 6.38 -17.20 17.10
N SER A 27 6.62 -18.51 17.14
CA SER A 27 7.95 -19.12 17.02
C SER A 27 8.40 -19.27 15.57
N ASP A 28 7.48 -19.70 14.72
CA ASP A 28 7.79 -20.28 13.41
C ASP A 28 7.55 -19.30 12.27
N CYS A 29 6.72 -18.27 12.50
CA CYS A 29 6.40 -17.24 11.51
C CYS A 29 6.98 -15.88 11.93
N ARG A 30 7.12 -15.00 10.94
CA ARG A 30 7.17 -13.56 11.21
C ARG A 30 5.75 -13.12 11.59
N PHE A 31 5.62 -12.18 12.51
CA PHE A 31 4.32 -11.61 12.84
C PHE A 31 4.36 -10.09 12.99
N ARG A 32 3.19 -9.48 12.83
CA ARG A 32 2.93 -8.07 13.15
C ARG A 32 1.53 -7.91 13.73
N ILE A 33 1.40 -7.00 14.67
CA ILE A 33 0.11 -6.65 15.27
C ILE A 33 -0.47 -5.46 14.50
N ARG A 34 -1.70 -5.61 14.00
CA ARG A 34 -2.46 -4.54 13.36
C ARG A 34 -3.64 -4.15 14.23
N LYS A 35 -3.79 -2.84 14.47
CA LYS A 35 -4.96 -2.28 15.15
C LYS A 35 -6.00 -1.88 14.12
N LEU A 36 -7.06 -2.67 14.01
CA LEU A 36 -8.09 -2.56 12.98
C LEU A 36 -9.46 -2.55 13.65
N ASN A 37 -10.11 -1.39 13.71
CA ASN A 37 -11.54 -1.33 14.02
C ASN A 37 -12.35 -2.06 12.94
N GLN A 38 -13.65 -2.31 13.16
CA GLN A 38 -14.49 -3.01 12.20
C GLN A 38 -14.30 -2.54 10.74
N GLU A 39 -14.35 -1.24 10.48
CA GLU A 39 -14.23 -0.67 9.13
C GLU A 39 -12.87 -1.01 8.49
N LYS A 40 -11.77 -0.77 9.21
CA LYS A 40 -10.41 -1.07 8.74
C LYS A 40 -10.17 -2.57 8.61
N ALA A 41 -10.78 -3.40 9.47
CA ALA A 41 -10.67 -4.84 9.39
C ALA A 41 -11.32 -5.35 8.10
N VAL A 42 -12.53 -4.87 7.78
CA VAL A 42 -13.21 -5.18 6.51
C VAL A 42 -12.37 -4.73 5.31
N GLU A 43 -11.86 -3.50 5.33
CA GLU A 43 -11.03 -2.98 4.24
C GLU A 43 -9.75 -3.81 4.04
N TYR A 44 -9.03 -4.11 5.13
CA TYR A 44 -7.78 -4.87 5.06
C TYR A 44 -8.00 -6.31 4.59
N LEU A 45 -9.02 -6.98 5.12
CA LEU A 45 -9.40 -8.32 4.68
C LEU A 45 -9.79 -8.31 3.19
N ARG A 46 -10.49 -7.27 2.72
CA ARG A 46 -10.85 -7.12 1.30
C ARG A 46 -9.62 -6.94 0.42
N ILE A 47 -8.61 -6.21 0.88
CA ILE A 47 -7.30 -6.08 0.19
C ILE A 47 -6.64 -7.46 0.07
N LEU A 48 -6.53 -8.21 1.18
CA LEU A 48 -5.93 -9.55 1.19
C LEU A 48 -6.70 -10.55 0.33
N TRP A 49 -8.03 -10.50 0.37
CA TRP A 49 -8.95 -11.33 -0.40
C TRP A 49 -8.80 -11.08 -1.90
N LYS A 50 -8.81 -9.81 -2.33
CA LYS A 50 -8.59 -9.45 -3.75
C LYS A 50 -7.21 -9.88 -4.24
N ARG A 51 -6.17 -9.70 -3.40
CA ARG A 51 -4.80 -10.07 -3.74
C ARG A 51 -4.63 -11.58 -3.93
N ASN A 52 -5.24 -12.39 -3.08
CA ASN A 52 -5.14 -13.85 -3.15
C ASN A 52 -6.13 -14.48 -4.14
N GLY A 53 -7.30 -13.86 -4.30
CA GLY A 53 -8.43 -14.43 -5.01
C GLY A 53 -9.31 -15.29 -4.10
N GLU A 54 -10.55 -15.51 -4.52
CA GLU A 54 -11.57 -16.28 -3.79
C GLU A 54 -11.14 -17.74 -3.54
N GLU A 55 -10.44 -18.35 -4.50
CA GLU A 55 -10.02 -19.75 -4.44
C GLU A 55 -8.94 -20.03 -3.39
N ASP A 56 -8.23 -18.98 -2.96
CA ASP A 56 -7.06 -19.06 -2.07
C ASP A 56 -7.25 -18.27 -0.77
N SER A 57 -8.50 -17.90 -0.45
CA SER A 57 -8.89 -17.15 0.74
C SER A 57 -9.92 -17.92 1.56
N PHE A 58 -9.62 -18.13 2.84
CA PHE A 58 -10.42 -18.97 3.72
C PHE A 58 -10.60 -18.35 5.10
N VAL A 59 -11.58 -18.85 5.85
CA VAL A 59 -11.83 -18.47 7.24
C VAL A 59 -12.20 -19.69 8.08
N ASP A 60 -11.69 -19.69 9.31
CA ASP A 60 -12.17 -20.50 10.42
C ASP A 60 -12.72 -19.56 11.50
N PHE A 61 -14.01 -19.67 11.78
CA PHE A 61 -14.71 -18.82 12.74
C PHE A 61 -15.54 -19.62 13.74
N TYR A 62 -15.31 -20.94 13.85
CA TYR A 62 -15.88 -21.84 14.87
C TYR A 62 -17.42 -21.90 15.00
N TYR A 63 -18.17 -21.19 14.16
CA TYR A 63 -19.63 -21.03 14.32
C TYR A 63 -20.39 -22.37 14.36
N GLY A 64 -20.00 -23.34 13.53
CA GLY A 64 -20.62 -24.68 13.52
C GLY A 64 -20.40 -25.46 14.82
N SER A 65 -19.27 -25.25 15.50
CA SER A 65 -18.98 -25.95 16.76
C SER A 65 -19.68 -25.36 18.00
N LEU A 66 -20.33 -24.19 17.86
CA LEU A 66 -20.98 -23.50 18.97
C LEU A 66 -22.24 -24.24 19.47
N GLN A 67 -22.46 -24.19 20.78
CA GLN A 67 -23.71 -24.65 21.39
C GLN A 67 -24.87 -23.72 21.03
N GLU A 68 -26.11 -24.19 21.18
CA GLU A 68 -27.30 -23.42 20.78
C GLU A 68 -27.39 -22.05 21.47
N GLU A 69 -27.04 -21.96 22.75
CA GLU A 69 -27.02 -20.69 23.49
C GLU A 69 -25.96 -19.71 22.97
N GLU A 70 -24.77 -20.21 22.61
CA GLU A 70 -23.69 -19.42 22.03
C GLU A 70 -24.06 -18.92 20.64
N ARG A 71 -24.64 -19.79 19.79
CA ARG A 71 -25.17 -19.40 18.48
C ARG A 71 -26.22 -18.31 18.60
N ARG A 72 -27.10 -18.35 19.61
CA ARG A 72 -28.08 -17.29 19.88
C ARG A 72 -27.41 -15.96 20.23
N ARG A 73 -26.33 -15.97 21.02
CA ARG A 73 -25.56 -14.75 21.34
C ARG A 73 -24.92 -14.16 20.09
N VAL A 74 -24.25 -14.99 19.27
CA VAL A 74 -23.66 -14.55 18.00
C VAL A 74 -24.73 -13.97 17.07
N ARG A 75 -25.90 -14.61 16.98
CA ARG A 75 -27.02 -14.12 16.16
C ARG A 75 -27.59 -12.79 16.62
N ALA A 76 -27.57 -12.49 17.92
CA ALA A 76 -28.02 -11.21 18.44
C ALA A 76 -27.11 -10.04 18.00
N GLU A 77 -25.88 -10.34 17.59
CA GLU A 77 -24.91 -9.33 17.18
C GLU A 77 -24.92 -9.03 15.68
N ILE A 78 -25.65 -9.81 14.88
CA ILE A 78 -25.74 -9.69 13.42
C ILE A 78 -27.17 -9.35 12.97
N THR A 79 -27.32 -8.89 11.73
CA THR A 79 -28.64 -8.57 11.15
C THR A 79 -29.39 -9.85 10.77
N GLU A 80 -30.70 -9.74 10.56
CA GLU A 80 -31.50 -10.87 10.05
C GLU A 80 -31.02 -11.33 8.66
N GLU A 81 -30.55 -10.42 7.81
CA GLU A 81 -29.98 -10.77 6.50
C GLU A 81 -28.68 -11.57 6.65
N GLU A 82 -27.77 -11.13 7.52
CA GLU A 82 -26.51 -11.82 7.82
C GLU A 82 -26.77 -13.21 8.42
N ALA A 83 -27.74 -13.32 9.34
CA ALA A 83 -28.14 -14.59 9.92
C ALA A 83 -28.73 -15.55 8.87
N ALA A 84 -29.59 -15.05 7.99
CA ALA A 84 -30.15 -15.83 6.88
C ALA A 84 -29.07 -16.27 5.87
N TYR A 85 -28.01 -15.48 5.69
CA TYR A 85 -26.84 -15.90 4.91
C TYR A 85 -26.09 -17.05 5.61
N LEU A 86 -25.85 -16.97 6.92
CA LEU A 86 -25.23 -18.07 7.67
C LEU A 86 -26.06 -19.36 7.64
N ASP A 87 -27.39 -19.26 7.58
CA ASP A 87 -28.29 -20.42 7.42
C ASP A 87 -28.22 -21.08 6.03
N GLN A 88 -27.75 -20.34 5.01
CA GLN A 88 -27.66 -20.84 3.64
C GLN A 88 -26.31 -21.52 3.33
N ILE A 89 -25.27 -21.22 4.10
CA ILE A 89 -23.96 -21.85 3.93
C ILE A 89 -23.86 -23.11 4.80
N ASP A 90 -23.26 -24.16 4.26
CA ASP A 90 -23.06 -25.42 4.97
C ASP A 90 -21.86 -25.27 5.92
N ILE A 91 -22.13 -24.96 7.20
CA ILE A 91 -21.11 -24.75 8.24
C ILE A 91 -20.97 -26.04 9.05
N PRO A 92 -19.88 -26.80 8.89
CA PRO A 92 -19.70 -28.07 9.59
C PRO A 92 -19.36 -27.89 11.07
N ASP A 93 -19.65 -28.92 11.87
CA ASP A 93 -19.44 -28.93 13.34
C ASP A 93 -17.96 -29.12 13.77
N ALA A 94 -17.04 -29.32 12.83
CA ALA A 94 -15.62 -29.62 13.03
C ALA A 94 -14.74 -28.60 12.29
N PRO A 95 -13.42 -28.48 12.56
CA PRO A 95 -12.60 -27.46 11.92
C PRO A 95 -12.54 -27.73 10.42
N VAL A 96 -13.28 -26.91 9.69
CA VAL A 96 -13.30 -26.94 8.25
C VAL A 96 -13.25 -25.50 7.78
N PHE A 97 -12.25 -25.20 6.96
CA PHE A 97 -12.05 -23.86 6.46
C PHE A 97 -13.11 -23.58 5.40
N LEU A 98 -13.88 -22.51 5.59
CA LEU A 98 -14.84 -22.04 4.61
C LEU A 98 -14.15 -21.10 3.63
N ARG A 99 -14.58 -21.09 2.37
CA ARG A 99 -14.12 -20.04 1.45
C ARG A 99 -14.64 -18.71 1.93
N LEU A 100 -13.75 -17.73 1.88
CA LEU A 100 -14.07 -16.36 2.22
C LEU A 100 -14.73 -15.70 1.02
N ASP A 101 -15.95 -15.21 1.21
CA ASP A 101 -16.60 -14.26 0.31
C ASP A 101 -16.78 -12.90 1.00
N GLU A 102 -17.28 -11.92 0.26
CA GLU A 102 -17.44 -10.56 0.78
C GLU A 102 -18.42 -10.48 1.96
N LYS A 103 -19.51 -11.26 1.95
CA LYS A 103 -20.48 -11.25 3.05
C LYS A 103 -19.91 -11.90 4.31
N LEU A 104 -19.27 -13.06 4.17
CA LEU A 104 -18.70 -13.79 5.30
C LEU A 104 -17.56 -13.00 5.95
N LEU A 105 -16.75 -12.32 5.14
CA LEU A 105 -15.70 -11.41 5.62
C LEU A 105 -16.27 -10.28 6.49
N GLU A 106 -17.34 -9.61 6.03
CA GLU A 106 -18.00 -8.54 6.77
C GLU A 106 -18.60 -9.03 8.09
N ILE A 107 -19.26 -10.20 8.06
CA ILE A 107 -19.82 -10.85 9.26
C ILE A 107 -18.71 -11.17 10.27
N CYS A 108 -17.63 -11.84 9.84
CA CYS A 108 -16.52 -12.21 10.71
C CYS A 108 -15.82 -10.98 11.31
N ALA A 109 -15.57 -9.94 10.52
CA ALA A 109 -14.96 -8.70 11.01
C ALA A 109 -15.85 -8.01 12.07
N LYS A 110 -17.16 -7.99 11.86
CA LYS A 110 -18.15 -7.45 12.81
C LYS A 110 -18.21 -8.25 14.11
N LEU A 111 -18.20 -9.58 14.02
CA LEU A 111 -18.21 -10.46 15.19
C LEU A 111 -16.92 -10.36 16.00
N ASN A 112 -15.76 -10.24 15.34
CA ASN A 112 -14.48 -9.99 15.98
C ASN A 112 -14.48 -8.65 16.75
N ASP A 113 -14.94 -7.56 16.12
CA ASP A 113 -14.96 -6.22 16.73
C ASP A 113 -15.87 -6.16 17.97
N LYS A 114 -16.97 -6.92 17.95
CA LYS A 114 -17.89 -7.07 19.08
C LYS A 114 -17.44 -8.11 20.12
N GLU A 115 -16.30 -8.76 19.91
CA GLU A 115 -15.78 -9.85 20.75
C GLU A 115 -16.80 -10.99 20.95
N ALA A 116 -17.69 -11.19 19.98
CA ALA A 116 -18.76 -12.17 20.02
C ALA A 116 -18.31 -13.54 19.51
N LEU A 117 -17.41 -13.55 18.51
CA LEU A 117 -16.82 -14.75 17.94
C LEU A 117 -15.55 -14.38 17.18
N PHE A 118 -14.41 -14.96 17.58
CA PHE A 118 -13.12 -14.69 16.94
C PHE A 118 -12.90 -15.59 15.72
N SER A 119 -12.43 -14.96 14.64
CA SER A 119 -12.17 -15.59 13.36
C SER A 119 -10.69 -15.56 13.01
N THR A 120 -10.21 -16.64 12.40
CA THR A 120 -8.89 -16.74 11.79
C THR A 120 -9.04 -16.80 10.28
N PHE A 121 -8.38 -15.90 9.58
CA PHE A 121 -8.41 -15.81 8.12
C PHE A 121 -7.10 -16.37 7.55
N TYR A 122 -7.21 -17.18 6.51
CA TYR A 122 -6.08 -17.82 5.86
C TYR A 122 -6.04 -17.44 4.39
N PHE A 123 -4.88 -16.98 3.96
CA PHE A 123 -4.59 -16.61 2.58
C PHE A 123 -3.43 -17.46 2.09
N THR A 124 -3.59 -18.15 0.97
CA THR A 124 -2.71 -19.27 0.61
C THR A 124 -1.83 -19.00 -0.62
N ARG A 125 -2.30 -18.20 -1.59
CA ARG A 125 -1.52 -17.81 -2.77
C ARG A 125 -0.31 -16.96 -2.42
N TYR A 126 -0.51 -15.96 -1.56
CA TYR A 126 0.54 -15.19 -0.91
C TYR A 126 0.39 -15.40 0.59
N PRO A 127 1.05 -16.44 1.13
CA PRO A 127 0.77 -16.97 2.46
C PRO A 127 0.74 -15.90 3.54
N CYS A 128 -0.42 -15.74 4.18
CA CYS A 128 -0.55 -15.07 5.47
C CYS A 128 -1.76 -15.58 6.24
N THR A 129 -1.66 -15.54 7.57
CA THR A 129 -2.75 -15.89 8.47
C THR A 129 -3.04 -14.70 9.36
N LEU A 130 -4.28 -14.22 9.33
CA LEU A 130 -4.74 -13.12 10.16
C LEU A 130 -5.60 -13.68 11.30
N TRP A 131 -5.07 -13.62 12.51
CA TRP A 131 -5.77 -14.07 13.71
C TRP A 131 -6.39 -12.88 14.42
N GLY A 132 -7.72 -12.82 14.45
CA GLY A 132 -8.47 -11.79 15.18
C GLY A 132 -8.45 -12.05 16.69
N ASN A 133 -8.20 -11.01 17.47
CA ASN A 133 -8.10 -11.07 18.93
C ASN A 133 -8.84 -9.90 19.58
N TYR A 134 -8.81 -9.83 20.91
CA TYR A 134 -9.37 -8.75 21.74
C TYR A 134 -8.81 -7.37 21.37
N ASN A 135 -9.56 -6.32 21.72
CA ASN A 135 -9.15 -4.91 21.57
C ASN A 135 -8.82 -4.48 20.13
N GLN A 136 -9.50 -5.05 19.13
CA GLN A 136 -9.28 -4.70 17.71
C GLN A 136 -7.86 -5.01 17.22
N GLU A 137 -7.15 -5.92 17.89
CA GLU A 137 -5.81 -6.35 17.51
C GLU A 137 -5.89 -7.62 16.67
N TYR A 138 -5.26 -7.56 15.49
CA TYR A 138 -5.10 -8.70 14.60
C TYR A 138 -3.63 -9.04 14.51
N VAL A 139 -3.28 -10.30 14.77
CA VAL A 139 -1.93 -10.80 14.56
C VAL A 139 -1.85 -11.35 13.15
N GLU A 140 -1.07 -10.70 12.29
CA GLU A 140 -0.78 -11.20 10.95
C GLU A 140 0.51 -12.00 10.99
N PHE A 141 0.41 -13.30 10.73
CA PHE A 141 1.54 -14.19 10.53
C PHE A 141 1.88 -14.29 9.04
N CYS A 142 3.17 -14.21 8.74
CA CYS A 142 3.74 -14.38 7.41
C CYS A 142 4.90 -15.37 7.46
N PRO A 143 5.29 -16.00 6.33
CA PRO A 143 6.48 -16.82 6.27
C PRO A 143 7.71 -16.01 6.69
N LYS A 144 8.69 -16.67 7.33
CA LYS A 144 9.95 -16.02 7.75
C LYS A 144 10.68 -15.35 6.59
N LYS A 145 10.63 -15.96 5.40
CA LYS A 145 11.12 -15.36 4.16
C LYS A 145 10.09 -15.55 3.06
N ARG A 146 9.84 -14.47 2.32
CA ARG A 146 8.98 -14.47 1.13
C ARG A 146 9.82 -14.31 -0.12
N LYS A 147 9.30 -14.78 -1.25
CA LYS A 147 9.89 -14.50 -2.56
C LYS A 147 9.60 -13.04 -2.94
N LEU A 148 10.60 -12.37 -3.49
CA LEU A 148 10.47 -11.04 -4.08
C LEU A 148 10.84 -11.10 -5.56
N GLY A 149 9.92 -10.68 -6.42
CA GLY A 149 10.13 -10.62 -7.87
C GLY A 149 10.63 -9.25 -8.33
N ALA A 150 10.14 -8.16 -7.73
CA ALA A 150 10.51 -6.81 -8.13
C ALA A 150 10.35 -5.76 -7.02
N VAL A 151 11.03 -4.62 -7.22
CA VAL A 151 10.80 -3.37 -6.50
C VAL A 151 10.41 -2.27 -7.50
N LEU A 152 9.26 -1.65 -7.26
CA LEU A 152 8.77 -0.52 -8.03
C LEU A 152 8.98 0.77 -7.23
N PHE A 153 9.45 1.81 -7.91
CA PHE A 153 9.78 3.09 -7.33
C PHE A 153 8.82 4.17 -7.87
N ASP A 154 8.18 4.93 -6.99
CA ASP A 154 7.80 6.30 -7.37
C ASP A 154 9.06 7.15 -7.60
N MET A 155 8.93 8.35 -8.17
CA MET A 155 10.05 9.21 -8.49
C MET A 155 10.10 10.47 -7.61
N ASP A 156 9.02 11.22 -7.58
CA ASP A 156 8.98 12.59 -7.06
C ASP A 156 8.55 12.55 -5.60
N GLY A 157 9.45 12.94 -4.67
CA GLY A 157 9.22 12.74 -3.24
C GLY A 157 9.76 11.40 -2.72
N LEU A 158 10.07 10.44 -3.61
CA LEU A 158 10.75 9.19 -3.26
C LEU A 158 12.22 9.14 -3.68
N MET A 159 12.49 9.08 -4.99
CA MET A 159 13.87 8.99 -5.53
C MET A 159 14.56 10.35 -5.50
N TYR A 160 13.79 11.40 -5.76
CA TYR A 160 14.27 12.77 -5.86
C TYR A 160 13.52 13.68 -4.91
N ASP A 161 14.25 14.56 -4.22
CA ASP A 161 13.69 15.60 -3.35
C ASP A 161 13.29 16.83 -4.20
N THR A 162 12.36 16.60 -5.15
CA THR A 162 11.89 17.63 -6.09
C THR A 162 11.03 18.68 -5.38
N GLU A 163 10.34 18.32 -4.31
CA GLU A 163 9.54 19.23 -3.48
C GLU A 163 10.42 20.32 -2.82
N ARG A 164 11.65 20.01 -2.39
CA ARG A 164 12.60 21.02 -1.89
C ARG A 164 12.98 22.04 -2.96
N VAL A 165 13.11 21.61 -4.22
CA VAL A 165 13.38 22.53 -5.34
C VAL A 165 12.17 23.42 -5.58
N VAL A 166 10.96 22.85 -5.63
CA VAL A 166 9.71 23.59 -5.80
C VAL A 166 9.54 24.63 -4.70
N LYS A 167 9.74 24.25 -3.43
CA LYS A 167 9.66 25.16 -2.28
C LYS A 167 10.60 26.36 -2.44
N ARG A 168 11.86 26.11 -2.78
CA ARG A 168 12.87 27.17 -3.00
C ARG A 168 12.49 28.08 -4.17
N SER A 169 12.01 27.51 -5.26
CA SER A 169 11.57 28.26 -6.42
C SER A 169 10.36 29.14 -6.14
N TRP A 170 9.43 28.65 -5.32
CA TRP A 170 8.26 29.42 -4.89
C TRP A 170 8.65 30.57 -3.96
N ASP A 171 9.58 30.33 -3.03
CA ASP A 171 10.15 31.38 -2.17
C ASP A 171 10.77 32.50 -3.03
N GLU A 172 11.67 32.15 -3.96
CA GLU A 172 12.35 33.14 -4.80
C GLU A 172 11.39 33.83 -5.79
N ALA A 173 10.41 33.10 -6.36
CA ALA A 173 9.41 33.70 -7.24
C ALA A 173 8.52 34.71 -6.50
N GLY A 174 8.06 34.36 -5.30
CA GLY A 174 7.26 35.25 -4.48
C GLY A 174 8.02 36.50 -4.04
N GLU A 175 9.31 36.36 -3.68
CA GLU A 175 10.17 37.51 -3.37
C GLU A 175 10.33 38.45 -4.57
N ARG A 176 10.51 37.91 -5.80
CA ARG A 176 10.58 38.71 -7.03
C ARG A 176 9.29 39.46 -7.36
N MET A 177 8.15 38.86 -7.03
CA MET A 177 6.82 39.45 -7.27
C MET A 177 6.37 40.39 -6.14
N GLY A 178 7.15 40.53 -5.07
CA GLY A 178 6.77 41.32 -3.90
C GLY A 178 5.70 40.64 -3.01
N CYS A 179 5.45 39.35 -3.18
CA CYS A 179 4.52 38.55 -2.38
C CYS A 179 5.17 37.89 -1.16
N GLY A 180 6.49 38.02 -1.00
CA GLY A 180 7.25 37.38 0.07
C GLY A 180 7.55 35.90 -0.22
N ARG A 181 7.91 35.15 0.82
CA ARG A 181 8.29 33.74 0.71
C ARG A 181 7.05 32.85 0.61
N LEU A 182 6.85 32.20 -0.54
CA LEU A 182 5.66 31.41 -0.84
C LEU A 182 5.85 29.89 -0.74
N GLY A 183 7.04 29.41 -0.38
CA GLY A 183 7.39 27.99 -0.41
C GLY A 183 6.57 27.13 0.54
N ASP A 184 6.18 27.65 1.71
CA ASP A 184 5.41 26.87 2.70
C ASP A 184 3.98 26.55 2.23
N HIS A 185 3.50 27.20 1.16
CA HIS A 185 2.23 26.84 0.53
C HIS A 185 2.22 25.45 -0.12
N ILE A 186 3.39 24.85 -0.30
CA ILE A 186 3.51 23.49 -0.88
C ILE A 186 2.73 22.47 -0.04
N PHE A 187 2.79 22.56 1.30
CA PHE A 187 2.07 21.68 2.23
C PHE A 187 0.55 21.74 2.07
N HIS A 188 0.02 22.87 1.62
CA HIS A 188 -1.42 23.06 1.39
C HIS A 188 -1.88 22.67 -0.01
N THR A 189 -0.93 22.38 -0.91
CA THR A 189 -1.21 22.09 -2.32
C THR A 189 -0.78 20.71 -2.77
N LEU A 190 -0.30 19.87 -1.84
CA LEU A 190 0.03 18.48 -2.09
C LEU A 190 -1.16 17.73 -2.72
N GLY A 191 -0.89 16.99 -3.80
CA GLY A 191 -1.91 16.27 -4.56
C GLY A 191 -2.88 17.15 -5.37
N MET A 192 -2.72 18.48 -5.37
CA MET A 192 -3.55 19.36 -6.21
C MET A 192 -3.03 19.44 -7.65
N ASN A 193 -3.96 19.38 -8.60
CA ASN A 193 -3.70 19.75 -9.99
C ASN A 193 -3.54 21.29 -10.13
N LEU A 194 -3.05 21.75 -11.29
CA LEU A 194 -2.80 23.18 -11.55
C LEU A 194 -4.05 24.06 -11.34
N LYS A 195 -5.25 23.56 -11.69
CA LYS A 195 -6.50 24.31 -11.51
C LYS A 195 -6.79 24.56 -10.03
N ARG A 196 -6.70 23.52 -9.20
CA ARG A 196 -6.90 23.64 -7.74
C ARG A 196 -5.81 24.48 -7.07
N ARG A 197 -4.54 24.37 -7.53
CA ARG A 197 -3.46 25.26 -7.06
C ARG A 197 -3.75 26.73 -7.38
N ARG A 198 -4.22 27.04 -8.59
CA ARG A 198 -4.64 28.40 -8.96
C ARG A 198 -5.72 28.92 -8.02
N GLU A 199 -6.76 28.11 -7.81
CA GLU A 199 -7.87 28.46 -6.91
C GLU A 199 -7.39 28.69 -5.48
N TYR A 200 -6.47 27.84 -4.99
CA TYR A 200 -5.84 28.00 -3.69
C TYR A 200 -5.09 29.32 -3.56
N PHE A 201 -4.15 29.62 -4.47
CA PHE A 201 -3.39 30.87 -4.39
C PHE A 201 -4.28 32.10 -4.49
N ARG A 202 -5.33 32.07 -5.34
CA ARG A 202 -6.32 33.14 -5.42
C ARG A 202 -7.16 33.29 -4.15
N SER A 203 -7.41 32.20 -3.43
CA SER A 203 -8.11 32.25 -2.14
C SER A 203 -7.26 32.87 -1.03
N VAL A 204 -5.94 32.65 -1.04
CA VAL A 204 -5.02 33.13 -0.01
C VAL A 204 -4.55 34.56 -0.28
N TYR A 205 -4.24 34.89 -1.53
CA TYR A 205 -3.63 36.16 -1.94
C TYR A 205 -4.60 37.10 -2.69
N GLY A 206 -5.84 36.67 -2.92
CA GLY A 206 -6.86 37.43 -3.64
C GLY A 206 -7.01 37.02 -5.11
N GLN A 207 -8.17 37.32 -5.70
CA GLN A 207 -8.50 36.92 -7.08
C GLN A 207 -7.55 37.50 -8.14
N GLU A 208 -6.94 38.64 -7.82
CA GLU A 208 -5.95 39.33 -8.66
C GLU A 208 -4.54 38.72 -8.58
N PHE A 209 -4.33 37.66 -7.78
CA PHE A 209 -3.02 37.00 -7.71
C PHE A 209 -2.61 36.51 -9.12
N PRO A 210 -1.46 36.95 -9.65
CA PRO A 210 -1.04 36.64 -11.02
C PRO A 210 -0.41 35.25 -11.07
N PHE A 211 -1.26 34.22 -10.92
CA PHE A 211 -0.85 32.82 -10.81
C PHE A 211 -0.09 32.32 -12.05
N GLU A 212 -0.46 32.79 -13.23
CA GLU A 212 0.22 32.48 -14.48
C GLU A 212 1.67 33.00 -14.48
N GLU A 213 1.87 34.26 -14.10
CA GLU A 213 3.21 34.88 -13.98
C GLU A 213 4.04 34.17 -12.89
N PHE A 214 3.46 33.92 -11.71
CA PHE A 214 4.09 33.13 -10.66
C PHE A 214 4.55 31.77 -11.19
N THR A 215 3.70 31.12 -11.99
CA THR A 215 3.99 29.81 -12.59
C THR A 215 5.16 29.84 -13.56
N GLU A 216 5.25 30.86 -14.39
CA GLU A 216 6.37 31.05 -15.31
C GLU A 216 7.68 31.30 -14.56
N ILE A 217 7.65 32.20 -13.56
CA ILE A 217 8.83 32.56 -12.77
C ILE A 217 9.36 31.36 -11.98
N TYR A 218 8.50 30.66 -11.20
CA TYR A 218 9.00 29.55 -10.39
C TYR A 218 9.50 28.40 -11.26
N ARG A 219 8.91 28.15 -12.44
CA ARG A 219 9.40 27.11 -13.35
C ARG A 219 10.79 27.43 -13.89
N ALA A 220 11.04 28.69 -14.27
CA ALA A 220 12.36 29.13 -14.70
C ALA A 220 13.40 29.00 -13.58
N ILE A 221 13.02 29.35 -12.34
CA ILE A 221 13.89 29.19 -11.17
C ILE A 221 14.16 27.72 -10.87
N SER A 222 13.14 26.86 -10.87
CA SER A 222 13.30 25.41 -10.69
C SER A 222 14.26 24.83 -11.72
N HIS A 223 14.10 25.21 -12.99
CA HIS A 223 15.00 24.76 -14.06
C HIS A 223 16.45 25.19 -13.78
N ARG A 224 16.65 26.47 -13.43
CA ARG A 224 17.98 27.01 -13.08
C ARG A 224 18.60 26.25 -11.91
N ILE A 225 17.84 25.99 -10.83
CA ILE A 225 18.33 25.23 -9.68
C ILE A 225 18.77 23.84 -10.11
N LEU A 226 17.94 23.11 -10.86
CA LEU A 226 18.26 21.76 -11.33
C LEU A 226 19.46 21.70 -12.28
N GLU A 227 19.67 22.73 -13.10
CA GLU A 227 20.83 22.81 -13.98
C GLU A 227 22.12 23.13 -13.23
N THR A 228 22.05 23.97 -12.21
CA THR A 228 23.25 24.47 -11.50
C THR A 228 23.66 23.58 -10.32
N GLU A 229 22.70 22.99 -9.63
CA GLU A 229 22.92 22.19 -8.41
C GLU A 229 22.72 20.69 -8.66
N GLY A 230 22.19 20.31 -9.83
CA GLY A 230 21.82 18.93 -10.14
C GLY A 230 20.47 18.52 -9.57
N ILE A 231 20.08 17.28 -9.82
CA ILE A 231 18.85 16.70 -9.28
C ILE A 231 19.14 16.20 -7.86
N PRO A 232 18.39 16.65 -6.84
CA PRO A 232 18.63 16.21 -5.48
C PRO A 232 18.16 14.77 -5.29
N VAL A 233 19.11 13.84 -5.20
CA VAL A 233 18.84 12.42 -4.97
C VAL A 233 18.59 12.15 -3.49
N LYS A 234 17.59 11.33 -3.19
CA LYS A 234 17.25 10.93 -1.82
C LYS A 234 18.27 9.94 -1.26
N LYS A 235 18.48 10.05 0.05
CA LYS A 235 19.42 9.20 0.80
C LYS A 235 19.09 7.72 0.61
N GLY A 236 20.11 6.93 0.27
CA GLY A 236 20.00 5.49 0.10
C GLY A 236 19.58 5.01 -1.29
N LEU A 237 19.26 5.90 -2.24
CA LEU A 237 18.78 5.47 -3.55
C LEU A 237 19.84 4.65 -4.32
N TYR A 238 21.08 5.12 -4.38
CA TYR A 238 22.14 4.43 -5.12
C TYR A 238 22.51 3.14 -4.41
N GLU A 239 22.64 3.17 -3.08
CA GLU A 239 22.95 2.01 -2.25
C GLU A 239 21.89 0.92 -2.39
N LEU A 240 20.61 1.29 -2.38
CA LEU A 240 19.50 0.35 -2.58
C LEU A 240 19.52 -0.24 -3.99
N LEU A 241 19.73 0.57 -5.03
CA LEU A 241 19.81 0.05 -6.40
C LEU A 241 21.01 -0.89 -6.59
N ASP A 242 22.17 -0.56 -5.99
CA ASP A 242 23.36 -1.42 -6.02
C ASP A 242 23.09 -2.76 -5.33
N TYR A 243 22.39 -2.74 -4.19
CA TYR A 243 21.95 -3.94 -3.51
C TYR A 243 20.98 -4.78 -4.37
N LEU A 244 19.96 -4.14 -4.97
CA LEU A 244 18.97 -4.84 -5.79
C LEU A 244 19.60 -5.50 -7.03
N ASP A 245 20.55 -4.83 -7.69
CA ASP A 245 21.30 -5.39 -8.81
C ASP A 245 22.14 -6.60 -8.40
N GLN A 246 22.84 -6.51 -7.25
CA GLN A 246 23.62 -7.63 -6.72
C GLN A 246 22.75 -8.86 -6.42
N LYS A 247 21.50 -8.64 -5.99
CA LYS A 247 20.52 -9.69 -5.72
C LYS A 247 19.74 -10.13 -6.97
N GLY A 248 19.93 -9.46 -8.11
CA GLY A 248 19.21 -9.74 -9.36
C GLY A 248 17.71 -9.44 -9.30
N ILE A 249 17.30 -8.51 -8.42
CA ILE A 249 15.89 -8.13 -8.25
C ILE A 249 15.51 -7.08 -9.31
N LEU A 250 14.40 -7.30 -10.00
CA LEU A 250 13.95 -6.41 -11.06
C LEU A 250 13.47 -5.06 -10.51
N CYS A 251 13.87 -3.98 -11.16
CA CYS A 251 13.44 -2.62 -10.81
C CYS A 251 12.68 -1.94 -11.94
N ALA A 252 11.66 -1.16 -11.58
CA ALA A 252 10.99 -0.24 -12.49
C ALA A 252 10.54 1.04 -11.78
N VAL A 253 10.35 2.10 -12.57
CA VAL A 253 9.78 3.36 -12.10
C VAL A 253 8.32 3.46 -12.51
N ALA A 254 7.47 3.96 -11.61
CA ALA A 254 6.07 4.25 -11.86
C ALA A 254 5.72 5.61 -11.26
N THR A 255 5.65 6.66 -12.09
CA THR A 255 5.50 8.05 -11.67
C THR A 255 4.33 8.76 -12.33
N SER A 256 3.66 9.67 -11.59
CA SER A 256 2.62 10.54 -12.17
C SER A 256 3.20 11.65 -13.08
N SER A 257 4.52 11.83 -13.06
CA SER A 257 5.22 12.78 -13.93
C SER A 257 5.19 12.33 -15.39
N SER A 258 5.30 13.28 -16.33
CA SER A 258 5.41 12.99 -17.76
C SER A 258 6.67 12.20 -18.09
N SER A 259 6.64 11.42 -19.18
CA SER A 259 7.79 10.71 -19.74
C SER A 259 9.03 11.60 -19.87
N ARG A 260 8.89 12.82 -20.43
CA ARG A 260 10.01 13.75 -20.59
C ARG A 260 10.71 14.08 -19.26
N HIS A 261 9.93 14.30 -18.20
CA HIS A 261 10.47 14.59 -16.88
C HIS A 261 11.15 13.35 -16.27
N ALA A 262 10.49 12.20 -16.34
CA ALA A 262 10.99 10.96 -15.78
C ALA A 262 12.32 10.53 -16.42
N PHE A 263 12.36 10.44 -17.75
CA PHE A 263 13.56 10.07 -18.48
C PHE A 263 14.66 11.11 -18.32
N GLY A 264 14.33 12.41 -18.39
CA GLY A 264 15.32 13.47 -18.20
C GLY A 264 15.99 13.43 -16.83
N ASN A 265 15.24 13.10 -15.77
CA ASN A 265 15.82 12.96 -14.45
C ASN A 265 16.70 11.72 -14.32
N LEU A 266 16.23 10.57 -14.82
CA LEU A 266 17.00 9.32 -14.83
C LEU A 266 18.30 9.41 -15.65
N GLU A 267 18.31 10.16 -16.75
CA GLU A 267 19.50 10.36 -17.57
C GLU A 267 20.52 11.25 -16.83
N LYS A 268 20.07 12.37 -16.26
CA LYS A 268 20.94 13.31 -15.52
C LYS A 268 21.55 12.68 -14.27
N THR A 269 20.88 11.71 -13.65
CA THR A 269 21.40 10.96 -12.48
C THR A 269 22.12 9.68 -12.86
N GLY A 270 22.19 9.32 -14.15
CA GLY A 270 22.83 8.09 -14.61
C GLY A 270 22.10 6.81 -14.21
N LEU A 271 20.82 6.91 -13.84
CA LEU A 271 20.02 5.79 -13.32
C LEU A 271 19.15 5.10 -14.37
N ARG A 272 19.01 5.64 -15.58
CA ARG A 272 18.13 5.08 -16.62
C ARG A 272 18.37 3.59 -16.89
N SER A 273 19.63 3.14 -16.93
CA SER A 273 19.99 1.75 -17.21
C SER A 273 19.68 0.78 -16.08
N ARG A 274 19.42 1.29 -14.86
CA ARG A 274 19.10 0.49 -13.66
C ARG A 274 17.65 0.02 -13.64
N PHE A 275 16.79 0.61 -14.48
CA PHE A 275 15.36 0.29 -14.54
C PHE A 275 14.99 -0.40 -15.85
N ARG A 276 14.36 -1.58 -15.73
CA ARG A 276 13.91 -2.36 -16.88
C ARG A 276 12.77 -1.66 -17.62
N THR A 277 11.90 -0.97 -16.89
CA THR A 277 10.85 -0.14 -17.47
C THR A 277 10.60 1.12 -16.63
N VAL A 278 10.02 2.13 -17.27
CA VAL A 278 9.55 3.37 -16.66
C VAL A 278 8.13 3.55 -17.19
N ILE A 279 7.14 3.62 -16.29
CA ILE A 279 5.75 3.94 -16.63
C ILE A 279 5.49 5.35 -16.11
N SER A 280 5.19 6.27 -17.02
CA SER A 280 4.93 7.68 -16.71
C SER A 280 3.44 8.03 -16.76
N GLY A 281 3.08 9.20 -16.22
CA GLY A 281 1.68 9.63 -16.09
C GLY A 281 0.95 9.86 -17.42
N ASP A 282 1.69 10.09 -18.50
CA ASP A 282 1.20 10.19 -19.87
C ASP A 282 1.07 8.82 -20.58
N GLU A 283 1.49 7.72 -19.94
CA GLU A 283 1.30 6.35 -20.43
C GLU A 283 0.09 5.65 -19.81
N VAL A 284 -0.65 6.33 -18.92
CA VAL A 284 -1.83 5.80 -18.22
C VAL A 284 -3.09 6.60 -18.53
N THR A 285 -4.24 5.94 -18.51
CA THR A 285 -5.55 6.58 -18.69
C THR A 285 -6.09 7.15 -17.39
N LYS A 286 -5.74 6.52 -16.25
CA LYS A 286 -6.13 6.93 -14.91
C LYS A 286 -4.89 7.10 -14.05
N SER A 287 -4.86 8.21 -13.31
CA SER A 287 -3.76 8.52 -12.40
C SER A 287 -3.98 7.89 -11.03
N LYS A 288 -2.90 7.79 -10.24
CA LYS A 288 -2.95 7.41 -8.81
C LYS A 288 -4.08 8.23 -8.12
N PRO A 289 -5.01 7.60 -7.38
CA PRO A 289 -4.90 6.29 -6.73
C PRO A 289 -5.37 5.07 -7.54
N ASP A 290 -5.72 5.22 -8.82
CA ASP A 290 -6.05 4.06 -9.66
C ASP A 290 -4.81 3.14 -9.82
N PRO A 291 -4.97 1.80 -9.83
CA PRO A 291 -3.83 0.86 -9.87
C PRO A 291 -3.12 0.77 -11.22
N GLU A 292 -3.70 1.34 -12.30
CA GLU A 292 -3.24 1.15 -13.68
C GLU A 292 -1.72 1.31 -13.86
N ILE A 293 -1.10 2.28 -13.18
CA ILE A 293 0.33 2.55 -13.32
C ILE A 293 1.21 1.42 -12.78
N TYR A 294 0.86 0.86 -11.62
CA TYR A 294 1.60 -0.24 -11.02
C TYR A 294 1.27 -1.57 -11.68
N GLU A 295 0.03 -1.77 -12.11
CA GLU A 295 -0.36 -2.93 -12.92
C GLU A 295 0.44 -3.00 -14.22
N LYS A 296 0.59 -1.88 -14.93
CA LYS A 296 1.42 -1.79 -16.13
C LYS A 296 2.90 -2.06 -15.84
N ALA A 297 3.44 -1.50 -14.76
CA ALA A 297 4.82 -1.73 -14.38
C ALA A 297 5.08 -3.22 -14.07
N MET A 298 4.22 -3.85 -13.28
CA MET A 298 4.30 -5.29 -12.96
C MET A 298 4.14 -6.16 -14.21
N ALA A 299 3.18 -5.86 -15.08
CA ALA A 299 2.97 -6.58 -16.33
C ALA A 299 4.20 -6.52 -17.26
N ALA A 300 4.86 -5.35 -17.34
CA ALA A 300 6.08 -5.18 -18.13
C ALA A 300 7.30 -5.94 -17.55
N LEU A 301 7.31 -6.19 -16.24
CA LEU A 301 8.33 -7.00 -15.57
C LEU A 301 8.01 -8.49 -15.56
N GLY A 302 6.74 -8.87 -15.78
CA GLY A 302 6.28 -10.26 -15.68
C GLY A 302 6.21 -10.78 -14.24
N VAL A 303 5.86 -9.89 -13.30
CA VAL A 303 5.74 -10.19 -11.86
C VAL A 303 4.32 -9.96 -11.37
N GLU A 304 3.97 -10.52 -10.22
CA GLU A 304 2.67 -10.34 -9.59
C GLU A 304 2.75 -9.46 -8.34
N GLY A 305 1.61 -8.85 -7.95
CA GLY A 305 1.53 -7.91 -6.82
C GLY A 305 2.05 -8.47 -5.50
N GLY A 306 1.66 -9.69 -5.13
CA GLY A 306 2.10 -10.29 -3.86
C GLY A 306 3.60 -10.60 -3.77
N GLU A 307 4.33 -10.50 -4.89
CA GLU A 307 5.79 -10.61 -4.98
C GLU A 307 6.46 -9.28 -5.36
N THR A 308 5.74 -8.16 -5.28
CA THR A 308 6.24 -6.85 -5.72
C THR A 308 6.16 -5.84 -4.58
N LEU A 309 7.31 -5.29 -4.19
CA LEU A 309 7.35 -4.13 -3.30
C LEU A 309 7.15 -2.85 -4.10
N VAL A 310 6.35 -1.93 -3.55
CA VAL A 310 6.23 -0.57 -4.07
C VAL A 310 6.74 0.40 -3.01
N LEU A 311 7.72 1.22 -3.37
CA LEU A 311 8.23 2.28 -2.52
C LEU A 311 7.54 3.60 -2.92
N GLU A 312 6.97 4.30 -1.95
CA GLU A 312 6.14 5.50 -2.18
C GLU A 312 6.19 6.46 -0.98
N ASP A 313 5.95 7.75 -1.22
CA ASP A 313 5.83 8.78 -0.18
C ASP A 313 4.40 9.35 -0.08
N SER A 314 3.59 9.18 -1.12
CA SER A 314 2.29 9.81 -1.26
C SER A 314 1.12 8.89 -0.93
N ARG A 315 0.06 9.45 -0.32
CA ARG A 315 -1.17 8.70 -0.04
C ARG A 315 -1.78 8.06 -1.28
N ASN A 316 -1.87 8.81 -2.39
CA ASN A 316 -2.47 8.31 -3.62
C ASN A 316 -1.67 7.15 -4.21
N GLY A 317 -0.33 7.22 -4.14
CA GLY A 317 0.53 6.15 -4.58
C GLY A 317 0.44 4.90 -3.73
N LEU A 318 0.42 5.04 -2.40
CA LEU A 318 0.20 3.93 -1.49
C LEU A 318 -1.15 3.24 -1.74
N CYS A 319 -2.24 4.00 -1.92
CA CYS A 319 -3.55 3.46 -2.28
C CYS A 319 -3.53 2.73 -3.64
N SER A 320 -2.85 3.29 -4.64
CA SER A 320 -2.69 2.68 -5.97
C SER A 320 -1.93 1.35 -5.89
N ALA A 321 -0.88 1.29 -5.08
CA ALA A 321 -0.11 0.07 -4.85
C ALA A 321 -0.94 -1.02 -4.16
N LEU A 322 -1.71 -0.65 -3.12
CA LEU A 322 -2.65 -1.58 -2.45
C LEU A 322 -3.69 -2.11 -3.44
N ALA A 323 -4.28 -1.23 -4.26
CA ALA A 323 -5.28 -1.59 -5.25
C ALA A 323 -4.72 -2.53 -6.34
N ALA A 324 -3.43 -2.38 -6.68
CA ALA A 324 -2.72 -3.25 -7.61
C ALA A 324 -2.32 -4.60 -6.96
N GLY A 325 -2.61 -4.81 -5.68
CA GLY A 325 -2.24 -6.01 -4.93
C GLY A 325 -0.77 -6.09 -4.55
N ALA A 326 -0.01 -4.99 -4.67
CA ALA A 326 1.40 -4.91 -4.32
C ALA A 326 1.63 -4.84 -2.79
N LEU A 327 2.90 -4.84 -2.38
CA LEU A 327 3.36 -4.66 -1.01
C LEU A 327 3.94 -3.25 -0.81
N PRO A 328 3.12 -2.25 -0.43
CA PRO A 328 3.60 -0.88 -0.33
C PRO A 328 4.38 -0.61 0.95
N ILE A 329 5.52 0.06 0.79
CA ILE A 329 6.31 0.64 1.88
C ILE A 329 6.31 2.16 1.72
N MET A 330 5.90 2.85 2.78
CA MET A 330 5.98 4.30 2.84
C MET A 330 7.40 4.75 3.20
N ILE A 331 7.98 5.63 2.40
CA ILE A 331 9.20 6.37 2.69
C ILE A 331 8.82 7.86 2.81
N PRO A 332 8.65 8.40 4.02
CA PRO A 332 8.07 9.72 4.19
C PRO A 332 8.91 10.86 3.59
N ASP A 333 8.24 11.80 2.92
CA ASP A 333 8.81 13.06 2.45
C ASP A 333 8.27 14.26 3.25
N LEU A 334 7.47 15.12 2.60
CA LEU A 334 6.80 16.24 3.26
C LEU A 334 5.70 15.79 4.23
N LEU A 335 4.91 14.79 3.84
CA LEU A 335 3.93 14.16 4.72
C LEU A 335 4.58 13.02 5.49
N ARG A 336 4.60 13.16 6.82
CA ARG A 336 5.23 12.18 7.70
C ARG A 336 4.30 11.04 8.09
N ASP A 337 3.00 11.31 8.24
CA ASP A 337 2.02 10.35 8.71
C ASP A 337 0.78 10.33 7.81
N LEU A 338 0.25 9.14 7.58
CA LEU A 338 -0.99 8.90 6.82
C LEU A 338 -1.87 7.87 7.56
N PRO A 339 -2.49 8.24 8.71
CA PRO A 339 -3.13 7.30 9.64
C PRO A 339 -4.30 6.47 9.06
N ASP A 340 -4.82 6.90 7.93
CA ASP A 340 -5.90 6.24 7.21
C ASP A 340 -5.40 5.12 6.29
N VAL A 341 -4.18 5.19 5.75
CA VAL A 341 -3.60 4.14 4.87
C VAL A 341 -2.52 3.30 5.56
N GLU A 342 -1.79 3.87 6.54
CA GLU A 342 -0.73 3.18 7.29
C GLU A 342 -1.11 1.80 7.83
N PRO A 343 -2.33 1.57 8.37
CA PRO A 343 -2.74 0.26 8.86
C PRO A 343 -2.71 -0.86 7.82
N PHE A 344 -2.69 -0.52 6.53
CA PHE A 344 -2.74 -1.47 5.41
C PHE A 344 -1.38 -1.70 4.74
N LEU A 345 -0.36 -0.91 5.10
CA LEU A 345 0.94 -0.97 4.46
C LEU A 345 1.73 -2.23 4.88
N GLU A 346 2.70 -2.58 4.05
CA GLU A 346 3.72 -3.59 4.39
C GLU A 346 4.72 -3.02 5.40
N GLY A 347 5.03 -1.72 5.31
CA GLY A 347 5.87 -1.02 6.28
C GLY A 347 5.93 0.49 6.04
N LYS A 348 6.59 1.17 6.99
CA LYS A 348 6.96 2.59 6.90
C LYS A 348 8.41 2.69 7.36
N LEU A 349 9.30 3.11 6.47
CA LEU A 349 10.74 3.17 6.71
C LEU A 349 11.23 4.61 6.57
N GLN A 350 12.31 4.95 7.26
CA GLN A 350 12.79 6.34 7.36
C GLN A 350 13.36 6.88 6.04
N ASP A 351 14.01 6.03 5.25
CA ASP A 351 14.67 6.36 3.99
C ASP A 351 14.87 5.09 3.14
N LEU A 352 15.45 5.26 1.95
CA LEU A 352 15.67 4.14 1.01
C LEU A 352 16.78 3.19 1.48
N GLU A 353 17.69 3.65 2.35
CA GLU A 353 18.76 2.81 2.91
C GLU A 353 18.17 1.76 3.85
N ALA A 354 17.21 2.15 4.70
CA ALA A 354 16.50 1.24 5.60
C ALA A 354 15.73 0.13 4.86
N VAL A 355 15.45 0.29 3.56
CA VAL A 355 14.83 -0.76 2.74
C VAL A 355 15.76 -1.96 2.59
N ILE A 356 17.08 -1.77 2.58
CA ILE A 356 18.07 -2.85 2.43
C ILE A 356 17.96 -3.83 3.60
N GLU A 357 18.00 -3.31 4.83
CA GLU A 357 17.86 -4.11 6.06
C GLU A 357 16.52 -4.85 6.05
N TYR A 358 15.44 -4.13 5.71
CA TYR A 358 14.12 -4.72 5.59
C TYR A 358 14.08 -5.85 4.54
N LEU A 359 14.78 -5.73 3.41
CA LEU A 359 14.84 -6.78 2.39
C LEU A 359 15.54 -8.05 2.89
N ASP A 360 16.70 -7.90 3.55
CA ASP A 360 17.47 -9.05 4.07
C ASP A 360 16.71 -9.83 5.16
N GLU A 361 15.95 -9.12 6.00
CA GLU A 361 15.13 -9.71 7.06
C GLU A 361 13.90 -10.47 6.53
N ASN A 362 13.32 -10.01 5.42
CA ASN A 362 11.95 -10.40 5.05
C ASN A 362 11.84 -11.20 3.75
N PHE A 363 12.88 -11.18 2.92
CA PHE A 363 12.90 -11.86 1.63
C PHE A 363 14.13 -12.79 1.51
N GLY A 364 14.01 -13.80 0.66
CA GLY A 364 14.98 -14.91 0.56
C GLY A 364 15.06 -15.51 -0.82
#